data_AF-A0A7X6D7E7-F1
#
_entry.id   AF-A0A7X6D7E7-F1
#
_cell.length_a   1.000
_cell.length_b   1.000
_cell.length_c   1.000
_cell.angle_alpha   90.00
_cell.angle_beta   90.00
_cell.angle_gamma   90.00
#
_symmetry.space_group_name_H-M   'P 1'
#
loop_
_entity.id
_entity.type
_entity.pdbx_description
1 polymer ?
#
loop_
_entity_poly.entity_id
_entity_poly.type
_entity_poly.pdbx_seq_one_letter_code
_entity_poly.pdbx_strand_id
1 'polypeptide(L)'
;MRENYSGKTNRELADLVNKKFGTTYTANQIKNCKRNRKITSDSYESKLFKGDKPSNVKKIGSERLQKDGYVYVKVSEGERWITKHKYLFEKHVRKLNKGEIVIFLNGDKTDFSIDNLAAVTRGELAQLNKLGYIQSDREFAIAGLNIIRIKDRLKGDEV
;
A
#
# COMPACT_ATOMS: atom_id res chain seq x y z
N MET A 1 -40.15 -8.36 24.94
CA MET A 1 -38.67 -8.52 24.89
C MET A 1 -37.95 -7.39 24.13
N ARG A 2 -38.60 -6.26 23.80
CA ARG A 2 -37.96 -5.12 23.10
C ARG A 2 -37.54 -3.96 24.00
N GLU A 3 -38.06 -3.87 25.23
CA GLU A 3 -37.86 -2.69 26.10
C GLU A 3 -36.63 -2.71 27.01
N ASN A 4 -35.89 -3.82 27.14
CA ASN A 4 -34.87 -3.94 28.20
C ASN A 4 -33.50 -4.43 27.70
N TYR A 5 -33.21 -4.19 26.42
CA TYR A 5 -32.06 -4.78 25.74
C TYR A 5 -30.88 -3.79 25.53
N SER A 6 -31.13 -2.48 25.54
CA SER A 6 -30.05 -1.49 25.42
C SER A 6 -29.16 -1.49 26.68
N GLY A 7 -27.85 -1.63 26.48
CA GLY A 7 -26.84 -1.46 27.53
C GLY A 7 -26.50 -2.68 28.40
N LYS A 8 -27.15 -3.84 28.21
CA LYS A 8 -26.86 -5.07 29.00
C LYS A 8 -26.03 -6.09 28.24
N THR A 9 -25.08 -6.70 28.91
CA THR A 9 -24.22 -7.76 28.36
C THR A 9 -25.02 -9.04 28.10
N ASN A 10 -24.50 -9.90 27.22
CA ASN A 10 -25.15 -11.18 26.90
C ASN A 10 -25.29 -12.12 28.11
N ARG A 11 -24.43 -11.97 29.11
CA ARG A 11 -24.47 -12.75 30.35
C ARG A 11 -25.61 -12.26 31.26
N GLU A 12 -25.73 -10.96 31.46
CA GLU A 12 -26.84 -10.37 32.25
C GLU A 12 -28.20 -10.67 31.63
N LEU A 13 -28.28 -10.71 30.29
CA LEU A 13 -29.49 -11.12 29.59
C LEU A 13 -29.81 -12.59 29.79
N ALA A 14 -28.82 -13.48 29.84
CA ALA A 14 -29.02 -14.88 30.17
C ALA A 14 -29.53 -15.04 31.61
N ASP A 15 -28.91 -14.35 32.56
CA ASP A 15 -29.32 -14.41 33.97
C ASP A 15 -30.75 -13.89 34.19
N LEU A 16 -31.14 -12.82 33.50
CA LEU A 16 -32.50 -12.27 33.55
C LEU A 16 -33.55 -13.20 32.93
N VAL A 17 -33.24 -13.81 31.78
CA VAL A 17 -34.15 -14.77 31.13
C VAL A 17 -34.30 -16.02 31.98
N ASN A 18 -33.19 -16.53 32.53
CA ASN A 18 -33.18 -17.69 33.42
C ASN A 18 -33.99 -17.43 34.69
N LYS A 19 -33.80 -16.27 35.33
CA LYS A 19 -34.54 -15.86 36.54
C LYS A 19 -36.04 -15.64 36.27
N LYS A 20 -36.41 -15.08 35.12
CA LYS A 20 -37.80 -14.74 34.81
C LYS A 20 -38.62 -15.94 34.34
N PHE A 21 -38.00 -16.87 33.63
CA PHE A 21 -38.69 -17.99 32.99
C PHE A 21 -38.28 -19.37 33.55
N GLY A 22 -37.45 -19.42 34.60
CA GLY A 22 -36.98 -20.67 35.20
C GLY A 22 -36.13 -21.53 34.23
N THR A 23 -35.43 -20.88 33.31
CA THR A 23 -34.68 -21.56 32.24
C THR A 23 -33.19 -21.63 32.55
N THR A 24 -32.46 -22.47 31.83
CA THR A 24 -31.00 -22.65 31.99
C THR A 24 -30.27 -22.31 30.70
N TYR A 25 -30.52 -21.13 30.15
CA TYR A 25 -29.82 -20.65 28.96
C TYR A 25 -28.43 -20.13 29.29
N THR A 26 -27.49 -20.47 28.42
CA THR A 26 -26.14 -19.91 28.43
C THR A 26 -26.08 -18.60 27.65
N ALA A 27 -25.08 -17.76 27.94
CA ALA A 27 -24.85 -16.51 27.22
C ALA A 27 -24.69 -16.71 25.69
N ASN A 28 -24.17 -17.86 25.25
CA ASN A 28 -24.06 -18.21 23.82
C ASN A 28 -25.41 -18.58 23.18
N GLN A 29 -26.29 -19.27 23.91
CA GLN A 29 -27.65 -19.56 23.42
C GLN A 29 -28.45 -18.25 23.27
N ILE A 30 -28.28 -17.31 24.19
CA ILE A 30 -28.88 -15.97 24.09
C ILE A 30 -28.26 -15.17 22.92
N LYS A 31 -26.94 -15.21 22.73
CA LYS A 31 -26.27 -14.59 21.56
C LYS A 31 -26.80 -15.14 20.24
N ASN A 32 -26.95 -16.46 20.13
CA ASN A 32 -27.50 -17.10 18.94
C ASN A 32 -29.00 -16.78 18.75
N CYS A 33 -29.77 -16.74 19.83
CA CYS A 33 -31.18 -16.35 19.79
C CYS A 33 -31.35 -14.92 19.26
N LYS A 34 -30.50 -13.99 19.72
CA LYS A 34 -30.47 -12.59 19.25
C LYS A 34 -30.10 -12.48 17.78
N ARG A 35 -29.11 -13.24 17.32
CA ARG A 35 -28.73 -13.33 15.91
C ARG A 35 -29.86 -13.88 15.04
N ASN A 36 -30.47 -15.00 15.42
CA ASN A 36 -31.52 -15.66 14.64
C ASN A 36 -32.82 -14.85 14.59
N ARG A 37 -33.12 -14.10 15.66
CA ARG A 37 -34.30 -13.22 15.74
C ARG A 37 -34.04 -11.79 15.26
N LYS A 38 -32.84 -11.51 14.72
CA LYS A 38 -32.40 -10.16 14.31
C LYS A 38 -32.58 -9.10 15.41
N ILE A 39 -32.47 -9.52 16.66
CA ILE A 39 -32.42 -8.63 17.84
C ILE A 39 -30.94 -8.34 18.09
N THR A 40 -30.27 -7.83 17.06
CA THR A 40 -28.98 -7.19 17.25
C THR A 40 -29.25 -5.90 18.00
N SER A 41 -28.39 -5.58 18.97
CA SER A 41 -28.35 -4.18 19.39
C SER A 41 -27.92 -3.47 18.12
N ASP A 42 -28.44 -2.26 17.86
CA ASP A 42 -27.61 -1.32 17.12
C ASP A 42 -26.24 -1.47 17.76
N SER A 43 -25.30 -2.05 17.02
CA SER A 43 -23.96 -2.22 17.52
C SER A 43 -23.53 -0.84 18.01
N TYR A 44 -22.52 -0.78 18.85
CA TYR A 44 -21.59 0.33 18.66
C TYR A 44 -21.21 0.26 17.18
N GLU A 45 -21.95 0.97 16.31
CA GLU A 45 -21.45 1.40 15.06
C GLU A 45 -20.12 2.00 15.49
N SER A 46 -19.02 1.41 15.08
CA SER A 46 -17.79 2.14 14.91
C SER A 46 -18.08 3.18 13.82
N LYS A 47 -18.97 4.13 14.16
CA LYS A 47 -19.08 5.47 13.63
C LYS A 47 -17.72 6.05 13.95
N LEU A 48 -16.77 5.82 13.04
CA LEU A 48 -15.70 6.79 12.84
C LEU A 48 -16.45 8.10 12.69
N PHE A 49 -16.39 8.95 13.72
CA PHE A 49 -17.02 10.25 13.65
C PHE A 49 -16.45 10.94 12.43
N LYS A 50 -17.24 11.74 11.72
CA LYS A 50 -16.82 12.43 10.49
C LYS A 50 -15.65 13.38 10.84
N GLY A 51 -14.42 12.87 10.76
CA GLY A 51 -13.21 13.52 11.28
C GLY A 51 -12.19 12.59 11.96
N ASP A 52 -12.60 11.39 12.39
CA ASP A 52 -11.68 10.40 12.95
C ASP A 52 -10.86 9.74 11.85
N LYS A 53 -9.58 10.10 11.79
CA LYS A 53 -8.59 9.37 11.00
C LYS A 53 -8.37 8.01 11.69
N PRO A 54 -8.54 6.87 11.00
CA PRO A 54 -8.24 5.57 11.60
C PRO A 54 -6.80 5.56 12.13
N SER A 55 -6.53 4.89 13.24
CA SER A 55 -5.21 4.85 13.90
C SER A 55 -4.07 4.38 12.98
N ASN A 56 -4.41 3.73 11.86
CA ASN A 56 -3.49 3.25 10.84
C ASN A 56 -3.06 4.34 9.81
N VAL A 57 -3.53 5.59 9.93
CA VAL A 57 -3.14 6.67 9.01
C VAL A 57 -1.70 7.10 9.28
N LYS A 58 -0.79 6.62 8.42
CA LYS A 58 0.59 7.10 8.37
C LYS A 58 0.65 8.57 7.93
N LYS A 59 1.56 9.34 8.55
CA LYS A 59 1.83 10.74 8.22
C LYS A 59 2.43 10.86 6.82
N ILE A 60 2.25 12.00 6.15
CA ILE A 60 2.95 12.33 4.90
C ILE A 60 4.47 12.21 5.15
N GLY A 61 5.20 11.62 4.21
CA GLY A 61 6.62 11.33 4.34
C GLY A 61 6.95 9.98 5.00
N SER A 62 5.94 9.23 5.49
CA SER A 62 6.20 7.88 6.01
C SER A 62 6.69 6.94 4.90
N GLU A 63 7.69 6.14 5.23
CA GLU A 63 8.26 5.12 4.34
C GLU A 63 7.67 3.74 4.65
N ARG A 64 7.49 2.91 3.62
CA ARG A 64 7.15 1.49 3.78
C ARG A 64 7.92 0.64 2.79
N LEU A 65 8.44 -0.49 3.25
CA LEU A 65 8.99 -1.55 2.40
C LEU A 65 7.84 -2.48 1.98
N GLN A 66 7.70 -2.74 0.69
CA GLN A 66 6.67 -3.62 0.14
C GLN A 66 7.30 -4.95 -0.31
N LYS A 67 6.48 -6.00 -0.54
CA LYS A 67 6.94 -7.35 -0.93
C LYS A 67 7.74 -7.39 -2.23
N ASP A 68 7.66 -6.36 -3.06
CA ASP A 68 8.40 -6.18 -4.31
C ASP A 68 9.87 -5.71 -4.09
N GLY A 69 10.23 -5.41 -2.84
CA GLY A 69 11.55 -4.92 -2.44
C GLY A 69 11.76 -3.43 -2.68
N TYR A 70 10.73 -2.66 -3.03
CA TYR A 70 10.81 -1.21 -3.18
C TYR A 70 10.33 -0.48 -1.93
N VAL A 71 10.97 0.65 -1.65
CA VAL A 71 10.55 1.59 -0.62
C VAL A 71 9.57 2.59 -1.23
N TYR A 72 8.42 2.79 -0.58
CA TYR A 72 7.39 3.76 -0.96
C TYR A 72 7.31 4.89 0.07
N VAL A 73 7.09 6.10 -0.42
CA VAL A 73 6.88 7.31 0.40
C VAL A 73 5.44 7.79 0.22
N LYS A 74 4.77 8.10 1.33
CA LYS A 74 3.44 8.71 1.32
C LYS A 74 3.53 10.18 0.94
N VAL A 75 2.92 10.58 -0.17
CA VAL A 75 3.04 11.96 -0.71
C VAL A 75 1.80 12.83 -0.53
N SER A 76 0.67 12.25 -0.13
CA SER A 76 -0.56 13.00 0.16
C SER A 76 -1.24 12.46 1.42
N GLU A 77 -2.18 13.21 2.00
CA GLU A 77 -2.95 12.75 3.17
C GLU A 77 -3.79 11.48 2.86
N GLY A 78 -4.17 11.29 1.59
CA GLY A 78 -4.92 10.12 1.11
C GLY A 78 -4.06 8.86 0.88
N GLU A 79 -4.49 8.00 -0.05
CA GLU A 79 -3.83 6.71 -0.36
C GLU A 79 -2.76 6.80 -1.46
N ARG A 80 -2.23 8.00 -1.73
CA ARG A 80 -1.21 8.16 -2.77
C ARG A 80 0.18 7.83 -2.24
N TRP A 81 0.71 6.70 -2.69
CA TRP A 81 2.07 6.24 -2.44
C TRP A 81 2.88 6.28 -3.73
N ILE A 82 4.09 6.83 -3.66
CA ILE A 82 5.04 6.89 -4.79
C ILE A 82 6.31 6.16 -4.35
N THR A 83 7.00 5.50 -5.28
CA THR A 83 8.29 4.87 -4.97
C THR A 83 9.33 5.93 -4.58
N LYS A 84 10.14 5.65 -3.56
CA LYS A 84 11.11 6.58 -2.98
C LYS A 84 12.11 7.10 -4.01
N HIS A 85 12.65 6.20 -4.84
CA HIS A 85 13.58 6.57 -5.91
C HIS A 85 12.95 7.56 -6.91
N LYS A 86 11.67 7.36 -7.29
CA LYS A 86 10.97 8.26 -8.19
C LYS A 86 10.76 9.62 -7.55
N TYR A 87 10.34 9.64 -6.28
CA TYR A 87 10.14 10.87 -5.52
C TYR A 87 11.45 11.68 -5.40
N LEU A 88 12.56 11.02 -5.08
CA LEU A 88 13.87 11.67 -4.96
C LEU A 88 14.37 12.20 -6.30
N PHE A 89 14.20 11.43 -7.38
CA PHE A 89 14.59 11.84 -8.73
C PHE A 89 13.78 13.05 -9.21
N GLU A 90 12.46 13.05 -9.01
CA GLU A 90 11.59 14.18 -9.38
C GLU A 90 11.91 15.46 -8.58
N LYS A 91 12.39 15.31 -7.35
CA LYS A 91 12.73 16.44 -6.47
C LYS A 91 14.10 17.07 -6.78
N HIS A 92 15.10 16.28 -7.17
CA HIS A 92 16.48 16.76 -7.32
C HIS A 92 16.95 16.90 -8.77
N VAL A 93 16.40 16.10 -9.70
CA VAL A 93 16.92 16.04 -11.08
C VAL A 93 15.94 16.69 -12.04
N ARG A 94 14.78 16.04 -12.28
CA ARG A 94 13.75 16.52 -13.18
C ARG A 94 12.46 15.74 -13.01
N LYS A 95 11.35 16.34 -13.46
CA LYS A 95 10.07 15.63 -13.60
C LYS A 95 10.15 14.61 -14.73
N LEU A 96 9.63 13.41 -14.49
CA LEU A 96 9.62 12.33 -15.48
C LEU A 96 8.54 12.57 -16.55
N ASN A 97 8.90 12.33 -17.80
CA ASN A 97 7.99 12.34 -18.94
C ASN A 97 7.08 11.10 -18.94
N LYS A 98 5.99 11.15 -19.72
CA LYS A 98 5.05 10.03 -19.84
C LYS A 98 5.76 8.79 -20.40
N GLY A 99 5.86 7.73 -19.60
CA GLY A 99 6.49 6.46 -20.00
C GLY A 99 7.95 6.32 -19.56
N GLU A 100 8.55 7.35 -18.99
CA GLU A 100 9.83 7.23 -18.28
C GLU A 100 9.63 6.59 -16.90
N ILE A 101 10.64 5.81 -16.51
CA ILE A 101 10.76 5.13 -15.22
C ILE A 101 12.16 5.38 -14.68
N VAL A 102 12.31 5.29 -13.36
CA VAL A 102 13.61 5.46 -12.70
C VAL A 102 14.14 4.09 -12.30
N ILE A 103 15.39 3.83 -12.64
CA ILE A 103 16.11 2.60 -12.29
C ILE A 103 17.30 2.91 -11.40
N PHE A 104 17.73 1.91 -10.64
CA PHE A 104 18.97 1.91 -9.88
C PHE A 104 20.09 1.39 -10.80
N LEU A 105 21.13 2.18 -11.01
CA LEU A 105 22.24 1.82 -11.90
C LEU A 105 23.07 0.66 -11.35
N ASN A 106 23.24 0.58 -10.04
CA ASN A 106 23.95 -0.52 -9.35
C ASN A 106 23.05 -1.74 -9.02
N GLY A 107 21.76 -1.71 -9.36
CA GLY A 107 20.82 -2.77 -9.02
C GLY A 107 20.42 -2.85 -7.53
N ASP A 108 21.03 -2.06 -6.64
CA ASP A 108 20.68 -1.99 -5.23
C ASP A 108 19.47 -1.07 -5.01
N LYS A 109 18.35 -1.67 -4.60
CA LYS A 109 17.08 -0.96 -4.35
C LYS A 109 17.09 -0.10 -3.08
N THR A 110 18.15 -0.18 -2.28
CA THR A 110 18.32 0.58 -1.03
C THR A 110 19.23 1.79 -1.20
N ASP A 111 20.01 1.85 -2.29
CA ASP A 111 20.88 2.98 -2.58
C ASP A 111 20.12 4.10 -3.31
N PHE A 112 19.69 5.08 -2.53
CA PHE A 112 18.92 6.24 -3.00
C PHE A 112 19.80 7.43 -3.43
N SER A 113 21.11 7.22 -3.62
CA SER A 113 22.01 8.26 -4.13
C SER A 113 21.54 8.75 -5.49
N ILE A 114 21.45 10.07 -5.67
CA ILE A 114 20.91 10.67 -6.91
C ILE A 114 21.73 10.24 -8.13
N ASP A 115 23.05 10.10 -7.97
CA ASP A 115 23.99 9.61 -8.97
C ASP A 115 23.79 8.15 -9.38
N ASN A 116 23.12 7.35 -8.53
CA ASN A 116 22.76 5.97 -8.78
C ASN A 116 21.36 5.84 -9.43
N LEU A 117 20.65 6.95 -9.64
CA LEU A 117 19.32 6.96 -10.23
C LEU A 117 19.36 7.47 -11.67
N ALA A 118 18.82 6.70 -12.60
CA ALA A 118 18.68 7.10 -13.99
C ALA A 118 17.23 7.00 -14.48
N ALA A 119 16.79 8.03 -15.20
CA ALA A 119 15.54 7.97 -15.96
C ALA A 119 15.76 7.25 -17.29
N VAL A 120 14.96 6.22 -17.52
CA VAL A 120 14.94 5.41 -18.74
C VAL A 120 13.51 5.20 -19.21
N THR A 121 13.32 4.97 -20.49
CA THR A 121 12.05 4.54 -21.07
C THR A 121 11.84 3.04 -20.84
N ARG A 122 10.60 2.57 -20.94
CA ARG A 122 10.31 1.13 -20.89
C ARG A 122 10.99 0.34 -22.01
N GLY A 123 11.17 0.95 -23.17
CA GLY A 123 11.90 0.36 -24.30
C GLY A 123 13.38 0.18 -23.98
N GLU A 124 14.04 1.23 -23.49
CA GLU A 124 15.44 1.16 -23.03
C GLU A 124 15.60 0.11 -21.92
N LEU A 125 14.70 0.07 -20.93
CA LEU A 125 14.75 -0.93 -19.87
C LEU A 125 14.61 -2.37 -20.41
N ALA A 126 13.73 -2.58 -21.39
CA ALA A 126 13.57 -3.90 -22.00
C ALA A 126 14.84 -4.33 -22.76
N GLN A 127 15.52 -3.40 -23.43
CA GLN A 127 16.80 -3.65 -24.09
C GLN A 127 17.91 -3.92 -23.06
N LEU A 128 17.99 -3.14 -21.99
CA LEU A 128 18.96 -3.36 -20.91
C LEU A 128 18.79 -4.72 -20.23
N ASN A 129 17.54 -5.14 -19.95
CA ASN A 129 17.26 -6.46 -19.37
C ASN A 129 17.67 -7.60 -20.29
N LYS A 130 17.47 -7.46 -21.60
CA LYS A 130 17.93 -8.46 -22.59
C LYS A 130 19.45 -8.60 -22.62
N LEU A 131 20.17 -7.51 -22.36
CA LEU A 131 21.62 -7.50 -22.36
C LEU A 131 22.24 -8.00 -21.04
N GLY A 132 21.44 -8.15 -19.97
CA GLY A 132 21.91 -8.67 -18.67
C GLY A 132 22.74 -7.69 -17.84
N TYR A 133 22.87 -6.42 -18.23
CA TYR A 133 23.78 -5.44 -17.59
C TYR A 133 23.23 -4.73 -16.34
N ILE A 134 22.01 -5.04 -15.89
CA ILE A 134 21.34 -4.26 -14.82
C ILE A 134 21.79 -4.65 -13.41
N GLN A 135 22.47 -5.78 -13.23
CA GLN A 135 22.66 -6.36 -11.88
C GLN A 135 24.07 -6.27 -11.28
N SER A 136 25.11 -5.91 -12.04
CA SER A 136 26.48 -6.13 -11.55
C SER A 136 27.30 -4.87 -11.34
N ASP A 137 27.15 -3.82 -12.16
CA ASP A 137 27.98 -2.62 -12.07
C ASP A 137 27.26 -1.38 -12.62
N ARG A 138 27.46 -0.25 -11.93
CA ARG A 138 27.01 1.07 -12.36
C ARG A 138 27.60 1.43 -13.73
N GLU A 139 28.87 1.14 -13.96
CA GLU A 139 29.54 1.50 -15.22
C GLU A 139 28.94 0.73 -16.42
N PHE A 140 28.66 -0.57 -16.24
CA PHE A 140 28.00 -1.38 -17.26
C PHE A 140 26.58 -0.89 -17.56
N ALA A 141 25.83 -0.48 -16.54
CA ALA A 141 24.49 0.07 -16.73
C ALA A 141 24.52 1.39 -17.55
N ILE A 142 25.48 2.27 -17.25
CA ILE A 142 25.68 3.53 -17.99
C ILE A 142 26.10 3.25 -19.43
N ALA A 143 27.09 2.38 -19.64
CA ALA A 143 27.56 2.00 -20.96
C ALA A 143 26.45 1.34 -21.80
N GLY A 144 25.71 0.40 -21.21
CA GLY A 144 24.57 -0.26 -21.85
C GLY A 144 23.49 0.73 -22.27
N LEU A 145 23.18 1.72 -21.42
CA LEU A 145 22.21 2.77 -21.73
C LEU A 145 22.68 3.64 -22.90
N ASN A 146 23.96 4.00 -22.93
CA ASN A 146 24.55 4.77 -24.03
C ASN A 146 24.51 3.99 -25.35
N ILE A 147 24.86 2.71 -25.34
CA ILE A 147 24.79 1.84 -26.52
C ILE A 147 23.37 1.76 -27.07
N ILE A 148 22.36 1.58 -26.20
CA ILE A 148 20.96 1.51 -26.61
C ILE A 148 20.52 2.82 -27.24
N ARG A 149 20.86 3.97 -26.64
CA ARG A 149 20.51 5.28 -27.19
C ARG A 149 21.16 5.54 -28.55
N ILE A 150 22.41 5.14 -28.72
CA ILE A 150 23.10 5.23 -30.02
C ILE A 150 22.39 4.35 -31.04
N LYS A 151 22.06 3.11 -30.68
CA LYS A 151 21.36 2.17 -31.56
C LYS A 151 19.96 2.68 -31.96
N ASP A 152 19.21 3.25 -31.02
CA ASP A 152 17.88 3.81 -31.28
C ASP A 152 17.96 5.03 -32.21
N ARG A 153 19.02 5.85 -32.10
CA ARG A 153 19.28 6.96 -33.04
C ARG A 153 19.62 6.45 -34.45
N LEU A 154 20.56 5.51 -34.56
CA LEU A 154 20.97 4.95 -35.86
C LEU A 154 19.80 4.33 -36.62
N LYS A 155 18.88 3.65 -35.92
CA LYS A 155 17.66 3.10 -36.53
C LYS A 155 16.65 4.16 -36.97
N GLY A 156 16.67 5.34 -36.35
CA GLY A 156 15.80 6.45 -36.71
C GLY A 156 16.24 7.16 -38.00
N ASP A 157 17.53 7.05 -38.34
CA ASP A 157 18.12 7.68 -39.53
C ASP A 157 17.97 6.82 -40.81
N GLU A 158 17.50 5.57 -40.69
CA GLU A 158 17.25 4.64 -41.82
C GLU A 158 15.84 4.75 -42.44
N VAL A 159 15.12 5.86 -42.19
CA VAL A 159 13.74 6.09 -42.68
C VAL A 159 13.67 7.28 -43.63
#